data_AF-A0A351ZUR0-F1
#
_entry.id   AF-A0A351ZUR0-F1
#
_cell.length_a   1.000
_cell.length_b   1.000
_cell.length_c   1.000
_cell.angle_alpha   90.00
_cell.angle_beta   90.00
_cell.angle_gamma   90.00
#
_symmetry.space_group_name_H-M   'P 1'
#
loop_
_entity.id
_entity.type
_entity.pdbx_description
1 polymer ?
#
loop_
_entity_poly.entity_id
_entity_poly.type
_entity_poly.pdbx_seq_one_letter_code
_entity_poly.pdbx_strand_id
1 'polypeptide(L)'
;MKHILLILGVAALLSSARAQEQPPPTPLAVDLTRSIMKSVFESNAVPFVQPMVTTINATSNARFFTTAYVPEKVDKPYFRVSVNGMAGIISEQQKWFDPSLDLGPRENLYDALVKHGTSTGGVYKIGPLYSDTLGLASVFMRELLRDALAAGYFGIP
;
A
#
# COMPACT_ATOMS: atom_id res chain seq x y z
N MET A 1 -39.45 7.89 37.80
CA MET A 1 -38.09 8.50 37.69
C MET A 1 -36.98 7.62 38.26
N LYS A 2 -37.16 6.95 39.42
CA LYS A 2 -36.15 6.07 40.04
C LYS A 2 -35.65 4.91 39.14
N HIS A 3 -36.53 4.29 38.36
CA HIS A 3 -36.16 3.17 37.47
C HIS A 3 -35.35 3.59 36.24
N ILE A 4 -35.55 4.80 35.73
CA ILE A 4 -34.80 5.33 34.57
C ILE A 4 -33.34 5.62 34.96
N LEU A 5 -33.14 6.18 36.16
CA LEU A 5 -31.81 6.42 36.75
C LEU A 5 -31.04 5.11 36.99
N LEU A 6 -31.73 4.04 37.36
CA LEU A 6 -31.13 2.73 37.63
C LEU A 6 -30.67 2.04 36.33
N ILE A 7 -31.45 2.17 35.26
CA ILE A 7 -31.07 1.64 33.92
C ILE A 7 -29.87 2.42 33.35
N LEU A 8 -29.84 3.74 33.51
CA LEU A 8 -28.71 4.57 33.08
C LEU A 8 -27.43 4.24 33.86
N GLY A 9 -27.54 3.96 35.17
CA GLY A 9 -26.42 3.52 36.00
C GLY A 9 -25.86 2.16 35.58
N VAL A 10 -26.72 1.19 35.26
CA VAL A 10 -26.30 -0.14 34.79
C VAL A 10 -25.68 -0.07 33.38
N ALA A 11 -26.22 0.76 32.48
CA ALA A 11 -25.64 0.97 31.15
C ALA A 11 -24.25 1.63 31.22
N ALA A 12 -24.03 2.56 32.15
CA ALA A 12 -22.72 3.18 32.39
C ALA A 12 -21.69 2.21 33.00
N LEU A 13 -22.14 1.27 33.84
CA LEU A 13 -21.31 0.20 34.42
C LEU A 13 -20.94 -0.87 33.38
N LEU A 14 -21.84 -1.21 32.47
CA LEU A 14 -21.57 -2.17 31.39
C LEU A 14 -20.62 -1.62 30.31
N SER A 15 -20.57 -0.30 30.12
CA SER A 15 -19.69 0.35 29.15
C SER A 15 -18.27 0.59 29.67
N SER A 16 -18.06 0.62 30.98
CA SER A 16 -16.72 0.71 31.60
C SER A 16 -16.03 -0.65 31.75
N ALA A 17 -16.77 -1.77 31.67
CA ALA A 17 -16.24 -3.13 31.77
C ALA A 17 -15.54 -3.66 30.50
N ARG A 18 -15.42 -2.86 29.42
CA ARG A 18 -14.81 -3.28 28.14
C ARG A 18 -13.64 -2.43 27.65
N ALA A 19 -13.02 -1.64 28.52
CA ALA A 19 -11.69 -1.08 28.23
C ALA A 19 -10.62 -2.15 28.52
N GLN A 20 -10.56 -3.18 27.68
CA GLN A 20 -9.44 -4.11 27.70
C GLN A 20 -8.25 -3.36 27.08
N GLU A 21 -7.33 -2.89 27.93
CA GLU A 21 -6.08 -2.26 27.48
C GLU A 21 -5.39 -3.21 26.50
N GLN A 22 -5.36 -2.83 25.22
CA GLN A 22 -4.55 -3.56 24.25
C GLN A 22 -3.09 -3.40 24.67
N PRO A 23 -2.33 -4.50 24.80
CA PRO A 23 -0.91 -4.39 25.11
C PRO A 23 -0.25 -3.53 24.02
N PRO A 24 0.68 -2.64 24.39
CA PRO A 24 1.36 -1.80 23.41
C PRO A 24 2.02 -2.70 22.35
N PRO A 25 1.93 -2.34 21.05
CA PRO A 25 2.49 -3.15 19.99
C PRO A 25 3.97 -3.42 20.24
N THR A 26 4.38 -4.69 20.09
CA THR A 26 5.80 -5.03 20.22
C THR A 26 6.57 -4.41 19.05
N PRO A 27 7.76 -3.83 19.28
CA PRO A 27 8.56 -3.22 18.21
C PRO A 27 8.78 -4.17 17.02
N LEU A 28 9.01 -5.47 17.32
CA LEU A 28 9.19 -6.51 16.31
C LEU A 28 7.98 -6.67 15.39
N ALA A 29 6.77 -6.71 15.97
CA ALA A 29 5.54 -6.82 15.19
C ALA A 29 5.32 -5.58 14.32
N VAL A 30 5.62 -4.40 14.85
CA VAL A 30 5.51 -3.13 14.11
C VAL A 30 6.48 -3.12 12.93
N ASP A 31 7.74 -3.45 13.14
CA ASP A 31 8.75 -3.42 12.07
C ASP A 31 8.55 -4.53 11.03
N LEU A 32 8.13 -5.72 11.46
CA LEU A 32 7.72 -6.79 10.56
C LEU A 32 6.56 -6.33 9.67
N THR A 33 5.52 -5.78 10.28
CA THR A 33 4.34 -5.26 9.56
C THR A 33 4.75 -4.18 8.57
N ARG A 34 5.59 -3.21 8.98
CA ARG A 34 6.12 -2.18 8.08
C ARG A 34 6.89 -2.77 6.92
N SER A 35 7.71 -3.80 7.14
CA SER A 35 8.49 -4.43 6.08
C SER A 35 7.61 -5.12 5.03
N ILE A 36 6.54 -5.79 5.47
CA ILE A 36 5.59 -6.47 4.58
C ILE A 36 4.74 -5.43 3.84
N MET A 37 4.23 -4.43 4.56
CA MET A 37 3.47 -3.34 3.96
C MET A 37 4.29 -2.59 2.92
N LYS A 38 5.57 -2.33 3.19
CA LYS A 38 6.47 -1.71 2.21
C LYS A 38 6.54 -2.54 0.94
N SER A 39 6.72 -3.86 1.02
CA SER A 39 6.76 -4.74 -0.17
C SER A 39 5.43 -4.74 -0.95
N VAL A 40 4.28 -4.75 -0.25
CA VAL A 40 2.95 -4.64 -0.88
C VAL A 40 2.79 -3.28 -1.56
N PHE A 41 3.21 -2.20 -0.91
CA PHE A 41 3.10 -0.86 -1.48
C PHE A 41 4.03 -0.68 -2.70
N GLU A 42 5.28 -1.13 -2.62
CA GLU A 42 6.24 -0.98 -3.72
C GLU A 42 5.80 -1.72 -4.99
N SER A 43 5.21 -2.91 -4.84
CA SER A 43 4.70 -3.70 -5.96
C SER A 43 3.46 -3.10 -6.64
N ASN A 44 2.63 -2.34 -5.89
CA ASN A 44 1.36 -1.83 -6.40
C ASN A 44 1.34 -0.32 -6.66
N ALA A 45 2.24 0.47 -6.06
CA ALA A 45 2.17 1.93 -6.10
C ALA A 45 2.34 2.51 -7.51
N VAL A 46 3.34 2.04 -8.26
CA VAL A 46 3.60 2.52 -9.63
C VAL A 46 2.45 2.20 -10.58
N PRO A 47 2.03 0.92 -10.74
CA PRO A 47 0.97 0.58 -11.69
C PRO A 47 -0.39 1.20 -11.30
N PHE A 48 -0.62 1.50 -10.01
CA PHE A 48 -1.80 2.25 -9.56
C PHE A 48 -1.76 3.73 -9.97
N VAL A 49 -0.61 4.41 -9.80
CA VAL A 49 -0.50 5.86 -10.03
C VAL A 49 -0.29 6.24 -11.49
N GLN A 50 0.42 5.40 -12.25
CA GLN A 50 0.83 5.69 -13.62
C GLN A 50 -0.33 6.00 -14.60
N PRO A 51 -1.47 5.29 -14.58
CA PRO A 51 -2.61 5.60 -15.45
C PRO A 51 -3.22 6.98 -15.15
N MET A 52 -3.26 7.39 -13.88
CA MET A 52 -3.77 8.71 -13.48
C MET A 52 -2.88 9.82 -14.04
N VAL A 53 -1.56 9.70 -13.85
CA VAL A 53 -0.59 10.68 -14.37
C VAL A 53 -0.65 10.75 -15.89
N THR A 54 -0.74 9.59 -16.56
CA THR A 54 -0.84 9.51 -18.02
C THR A 54 -2.11 10.20 -18.52
N THR A 55 -3.25 9.96 -17.86
CA THR A 55 -4.53 10.57 -18.22
C THR A 55 -4.52 12.08 -18.02
N ILE A 56 -3.98 12.55 -16.89
CA ILE A 56 -3.86 13.98 -16.61
C ILE A 56 -2.97 14.66 -17.65
N ASN A 57 -1.84 14.05 -18.00
CA ASN A 57 -0.91 14.58 -19.00
C ASN A 57 -1.55 14.58 -20.40
N ALA A 58 -2.22 13.51 -20.81
CA ALA A 58 -2.90 13.44 -22.10
C ALA A 58 -4.02 14.48 -22.21
N THR A 59 -4.83 14.62 -21.16
CA THR A 59 -5.94 15.58 -21.10
C THR A 59 -5.40 17.01 -21.10
N SER A 60 -4.33 17.29 -20.36
CA SER A 60 -3.68 18.60 -20.31
C SER A 60 -3.02 18.97 -21.64
N ASN A 61 -2.38 18.02 -22.32
CA ASN A 61 -1.71 18.25 -23.60
C ASN A 61 -2.67 18.42 -24.77
N ALA A 62 -3.88 17.85 -24.70
CA ALA A 62 -4.92 18.07 -25.71
C ALA A 62 -5.37 19.54 -25.82
N ARG A 63 -5.06 20.37 -24.81
CA ARG A 63 -5.43 21.79 -24.77
C ARG A 63 -4.41 22.73 -25.43
N PHE A 64 -3.13 22.33 -25.54
CA PHE A 64 -2.13 23.20 -26.15
C PHE A 64 -2.34 23.21 -27.67
N PHE A 65 -2.58 24.40 -28.22
CA PHE A 65 -2.91 24.62 -29.63
C PHE A 65 -1.92 23.88 -30.54
N THR A 66 -2.39 22.85 -31.24
CA THR A 66 -1.65 22.22 -32.35
C THR A 66 -1.54 23.15 -33.56
N THR A 67 -2.38 24.19 -33.61
CA THR A 67 -2.35 25.26 -34.61
C THR A 67 -2.64 26.60 -33.96
N ALA A 68 -1.67 27.51 -34.00
CA ALA A 68 -1.84 28.91 -33.63
C ALA A 68 -1.97 29.74 -34.92
N TYR A 69 -3.13 30.35 -35.15
CA TYR A 69 -3.31 31.30 -36.23
C TYR A 69 -2.77 32.67 -35.79
N VAL A 70 -1.68 33.11 -36.42
CA VAL A 70 -1.08 34.43 -36.21
C VAL A 70 -1.42 35.29 -37.42
N PRO A 71 -2.23 36.36 -37.29
CA PRO A 71 -2.55 37.23 -38.40
C PRO A 71 -1.33 38.05 -38.83
N GLU A 72 -0.98 38.01 -40.12
CA GLU A 72 0.23 38.64 -40.68
C GLU A 72 0.18 40.18 -40.73
N LYS A 73 -1.01 40.79 -40.64
CA LYS A 73 -1.20 42.25 -40.56
C LYS A 73 -2.24 42.59 -39.50
N VAL A 74 -1.89 43.46 -38.56
CA VAL A 74 -2.75 43.88 -37.45
C VAL A 74 -2.70 45.40 -37.30
N ASP A 75 -3.79 46.09 -37.65
CA ASP A 75 -3.95 47.54 -37.46
C ASP A 75 -4.36 47.91 -36.02
N LYS A 76 -4.78 46.94 -35.20
CA LYS A 76 -5.25 47.12 -33.81
C LYS A 76 -4.89 45.90 -32.95
N PRO A 77 -4.71 46.05 -31.62
CA PRO A 77 -4.41 44.91 -30.74
C PRO A 77 -5.54 43.87 -30.78
N TYR A 78 -5.16 42.61 -31.01
CA TYR A 78 -6.07 41.47 -31.12
C TYR A 78 -6.08 40.68 -29.81
N PHE A 79 -7.25 40.59 -29.16
CA PHE A 79 -7.46 39.76 -27.97
C PHE A 79 -8.46 38.66 -28.30
N ARG A 80 -8.05 37.39 -28.16
CA ARG A 80 -8.93 36.23 -28.28
C ARG A 80 -9.21 35.64 -26.90
N VAL A 81 -10.44 35.77 -26.43
CA VAL A 81 -10.94 35.08 -25.23
C VAL A 81 -11.69 33.83 -25.68
N SER A 82 -11.36 32.67 -25.14
CA SER A 82 -12.06 31.41 -25.42
C SER A 82 -12.23 30.59 -24.15
N VAL A 83 -13.39 29.96 -24.00
CA VAL A 83 -13.67 28.96 -22.95
C VAL A 83 -13.59 27.59 -23.62
N ASN A 84 -12.59 26.80 -23.24
CA ASN A 84 -12.37 25.48 -23.81
C ASN A 84 -12.50 24.42 -22.70
N GLY A 85 -13.27 23.37 -22.97
CA GLY A 85 -13.37 22.18 -22.13
C GLY A 85 -12.32 21.14 -22.49
N MET A 86 -11.85 20.38 -21.51
CA MET A 86 -10.94 19.26 -21.70
C MET A 86 -11.71 17.95 -21.46
N ALA A 87 -12.16 17.31 -22.54
CA ALA A 87 -12.80 16.00 -22.47
C ALA A 87 -11.78 14.93 -22.87
N GLY A 88 -11.40 14.07 -21.94
CA GLY A 88 -10.53 12.91 -22.17
C GLY A 88 -11.33 11.62 -21.99
N ILE A 89 -11.16 10.67 -22.92
CA ILE A 89 -11.72 9.31 -22.80
C ILE A 89 -10.60 8.41 -22.30
N ILE A 90 -10.81 7.74 -21.17
CA ILE A 90 -9.86 6.80 -20.58
C ILE A 90 -10.16 5.40 -21.13
N SER A 91 -9.13 4.69 -21.58
CA SER A 91 -9.25 3.29 -22.03
C SER A 91 -9.70 2.38 -20.88
N GLU A 92 -10.51 1.36 -21.15
CA GLU A 92 -11.01 0.44 -20.11
C GLU A 92 -9.87 -0.22 -19.32
N GLN A 93 -8.74 -0.50 -19.98
CA GLN A 93 -7.54 -1.09 -19.37
C GLN A 93 -6.85 -0.18 -18.34
N GLN A 94 -7.12 1.13 -18.37
CA GLN A 94 -6.58 2.11 -17.42
C GLN A 94 -7.58 2.46 -16.31
N LYS A 95 -8.82 1.94 -16.39
CA LYS A 95 -9.84 2.12 -15.36
C LYS A 95 -9.73 1.08 -14.25
N TRP A 96 -9.25 -0.11 -14.60
CA TRP A 96 -9.15 -1.24 -13.69
C TRP A 96 -7.70 -1.49 -13.32
N PHE A 97 -7.48 -1.82 -12.06
CA PHE A 97 -6.17 -2.14 -11.52
C PHE A 97 -6.23 -3.54 -10.91
N ASP A 98 -5.40 -4.43 -11.45
CA ASP A 98 -5.20 -5.76 -10.90
C ASP A 98 -4.05 -5.69 -9.88
N PRO A 99 -4.32 -5.85 -8.58
CA PRO A 99 -3.26 -5.84 -7.58
C PRO A 99 -2.34 -7.04 -7.81
N SER A 100 -1.05 -6.86 -7.56
CA SER A 100 -0.06 -7.93 -7.59
C SER A 100 0.68 -7.98 -6.27
N LEU A 101 1.04 -9.17 -5.81
CA LEU A 101 1.82 -9.33 -4.59
C LEU A 101 3.23 -9.82 -4.95
N ASP A 102 4.16 -8.88 -5.14
CA ASP A 102 5.58 -9.21 -5.30
C ASP A 102 6.29 -9.16 -3.94
N LEU A 103 6.74 -10.33 -3.48
CA LEU A 103 7.48 -10.51 -2.22
C LEU A 103 9.01 -10.59 -2.45
N GLY A 104 9.48 -10.26 -3.66
CA GLY A 104 10.87 -10.32 -4.07
C GLY A 104 11.29 -11.70 -4.61
N PRO A 105 12.60 -11.98 -4.72
CA PRO A 105 13.09 -13.31 -5.10
C PRO A 105 12.81 -14.35 -4.00
N ARG A 106 12.77 -15.63 -4.37
CA ARG A 106 12.74 -16.74 -3.40
C ARG A 106 14.07 -16.82 -2.67
N GLU A 107 14.01 -16.86 -1.35
CA GLU A 107 15.18 -17.08 -0.50
C GLU A 107 15.12 -18.50 0.06
N ASN A 108 16.25 -19.21 0.02
CA ASN A 108 16.33 -20.50 0.69
C ASN A 108 16.28 -20.27 2.20
N LEU A 109 15.28 -20.87 2.87
CA LEU A 109 15.15 -20.78 4.33
C LEU A 109 16.41 -21.25 5.06
N TYR A 110 17.14 -22.22 4.50
CA TYR A 110 18.41 -22.68 5.05
C TYR A 110 19.49 -21.59 5.05
N ASP A 111 19.62 -20.85 3.95
CA ASP A 111 20.59 -19.75 3.83
C ASP A 111 20.23 -18.60 4.77
N ALA A 112 18.93 -18.31 4.92
CA ALA A 112 18.42 -17.32 5.87
C ALA A 112 18.67 -17.74 7.33
N LEU A 113 18.52 -19.02 7.66
CA LEU A 113 18.84 -19.56 8.99
C LEU A 113 20.33 -19.48 9.31
N VAL A 114 21.20 -19.81 8.36
CA VAL A 114 22.66 -19.70 8.55
C VAL A 114 23.10 -18.25 8.71
N LYS A 115 22.43 -17.31 8.03
CA LYS A 115 22.73 -15.88 8.09
C LYS A 115 22.31 -15.22 9.40
N HIS A 116 21.22 -15.67 10.01
CA HIS A 116 20.61 -15.04 11.18
C HIS A 116 20.74 -15.85 12.48
N GLY A 117 21.50 -16.94 12.47
CA GLY A 117 21.73 -17.74 13.67
C GLY A 117 22.78 -18.82 13.49
N THR A 118 23.10 -19.47 14.60
CA THR A 118 24.03 -20.61 14.64
C THR A 118 23.30 -21.81 15.24
N SER A 119 23.46 -22.97 14.60
CA SER A 119 22.96 -24.24 15.12
C SER A 119 24.10 -24.95 15.82
N THR A 120 23.99 -25.10 17.13
CA THR A 120 24.95 -25.88 17.93
C THR A 120 24.19 -27.00 18.62
N GLY A 121 24.43 -28.25 18.20
CA GLY A 121 23.88 -29.44 18.87
C GLY A 121 22.38 -29.65 18.70
N GLY A 122 21.78 -29.23 17.58
CA GLY A 122 20.34 -29.42 17.31
C GLY A 122 19.41 -28.36 17.90
N VAL A 123 19.96 -27.38 18.63
CA VAL A 123 19.23 -26.19 19.08
C VAL A 123 19.67 -24.98 18.26
N TYR A 124 18.74 -24.39 17.52
CA TYR A 124 18.98 -23.18 16.75
C TYR A 124 18.96 -21.96 17.67
N LYS A 125 20.07 -21.21 17.70
CA LYS A 125 20.17 -19.94 18.41
C LYS A 125 20.17 -18.81 17.39
N ILE A 126 19.14 -17.97 17.45
CA ILE A 126 19.09 -16.72 16.69
C ILE A 126 20.23 -15.82 17.18
N GLY A 127 20.83 -15.05 16.27
CA GLY A 127 21.82 -14.05 16.59
C GLY A 127 21.34 -13.09 17.69
N PRO A 128 22.25 -12.50 18.48
CA PRO A 128 21.89 -11.64 19.60
C PRO A 128 21.27 -10.30 19.15
N LEU A 129 21.33 -9.97 17.86
CA LEU A 129 20.86 -8.70 17.32
C LEU A 129 19.37 -8.76 16.99
N TYR A 130 18.67 -7.68 17.31
CA TYR A 130 17.27 -7.49 16.92
C TYR A 130 17.05 -7.61 15.40
N SER A 131 18.03 -7.16 14.60
CA SER A 131 18.01 -7.27 13.13
C SER A 131 17.97 -8.72 12.64
N ASP A 132 18.55 -9.66 13.39
CA ASP A 132 18.58 -11.08 13.00
C ASP A 132 17.22 -11.72 13.24
N THR A 133 16.59 -11.41 14.37
CA THR A 133 15.21 -11.85 14.68
C THR A 133 14.21 -11.25 13.70
N LEU A 134 14.31 -9.95 13.42
CA LEU A 134 13.45 -9.28 12.44
C LEU A 134 13.67 -9.82 11.03
N GLY A 135 14.94 -9.99 10.62
CA GLY A 135 15.32 -10.55 9.33
C GLY A 135 14.73 -11.92 9.12
N LEU A 136 14.96 -12.85 10.06
CA LEU A 136 14.43 -14.20 9.98
C LEU A 136 12.90 -14.24 9.97
N ALA A 137 12.25 -13.46 10.83
CA ALA A 137 10.79 -13.37 10.87
C ALA A 137 10.21 -12.81 9.54
N SER A 138 10.90 -11.83 8.94
CA SER A 138 10.49 -11.25 7.66
C SER A 138 10.63 -12.24 6.50
N VAL A 139 11.72 -13.01 6.44
CA VAL A 139 11.92 -14.05 5.41
C VAL A 139 10.88 -15.15 5.58
N PHE A 140 10.69 -15.64 6.81
CA PHE A 140 9.70 -16.67 7.09
C PHE A 140 8.28 -16.22 6.68
N MET A 141 7.90 -15.00 7.06
CA MET A 141 6.57 -14.48 6.74
C MET A 141 6.41 -14.27 5.23
N ARG A 142 7.44 -13.82 4.51
CA ARG A 142 7.41 -13.70 3.04
C ARG A 142 7.24 -15.05 2.35
N GLU A 143 8.00 -16.06 2.76
CA GLU A 143 7.84 -17.40 2.17
C GLU A 143 6.48 -18.00 2.50
N LEU A 144 5.98 -17.84 3.73
CA LEU A 144 4.63 -18.28 4.11
C LEU A 144 3.54 -17.61 3.26
N LEU A 145 3.63 -16.29 3.06
CA LEU A 145 2.69 -15.56 2.20
C LEU A 145 2.81 -15.99 0.73
N ARG A 146 4.02 -16.29 0.26
CA ARG A 146 4.24 -16.77 -1.11
C ARG A 146 3.66 -18.17 -1.32
N ASP A 147 3.82 -19.06 -0.35
CA ASP A 147 3.23 -20.41 -0.41
C ASP A 147 1.71 -20.34 -0.33
N ALA A 148 1.16 -19.45 0.50
CA ALA A 148 -0.27 -19.20 0.54
C ALA A 148 -0.81 -18.63 -0.79
N LEU A 149 -0.06 -17.74 -1.46
CA LEU A 149 -0.38 -17.25 -2.80
C LEU A 149 -0.34 -18.38 -3.83
N ALA A 150 0.72 -19.19 -3.83
CA ALA A 150 0.87 -20.32 -4.76
C ALA A 150 -0.19 -21.40 -4.57
N ALA A 151 -0.65 -21.61 -3.33
CA ALA A 151 -1.74 -22.52 -3.01
C ALA A 151 -3.14 -21.94 -3.30
N GLY A 152 -3.23 -20.68 -3.76
CA GLY A 152 -4.49 -20.03 -4.14
C GLY A 152 -5.32 -19.54 -2.96
N TYR A 153 -4.73 -19.37 -1.77
CA TYR A 153 -5.45 -18.80 -0.62
C TYR A 153 -5.72 -17.30 -0.77
N PHE A 154 -4.92 -16.61 -1.57
CA PHE A 154 -5.17 -15.22 -1.94
C PHE A 154 -5.83 -15.18 -3.32
N GLY A 155 -7.03 -14.60 -3.41
CA GLY A 155 -7.74 -14.33 -4.66
C GLY A 155 -7.14 -13.14 -5.42
N ILE A 156 -5.82 -13.10 -5.51
CA ILE A 156 -5.07 -12.13 -6.30
C ILE A 156 -4.77 -12.84 -7.63
N PRO A 157 -5.14 -12.26 -8.79
CA PRO A 157 -4.89 -12.87 -10.10
C PRO A 157 -3.40 -13.05 -10.40
#